data_AF-R7HXK4-F1
#
_entry.id   AF-R7HXK4-F1
#
_cell.length_a   1.000
_cell.length_b   1.000
_cell.length_c   1.000
_cell.angle_alpha   90.00
_cell.angle_beta   90.00
_cell.angle_gamma   90.00
#
_symmetry.space_group_name_H-M   'P 1'
#
loop_
_entity.id
_entity.type
_entity.pdbx_description
1 polymer ?
#
loop_
_entity_poly.entity_id
_entity_poly.type
_entity_poly.pdbx_seq_one_letter_code
_entity_poly.pdbx_strand_id
1 'polypeptide(L)'
;MVDAISYVSKEQFEKSPELKAKYGSYEKFQLAQLKSQSIHTFAQNNPKYLYNPSEAFYNMRMEAYEKHQAQSEALIANYKQLEAEYEALLKQQNSINNSLMSKYQVSNKGDLLTSMSDKNSLYDQGLYNKTSSSVNEAYSKFIAALQTANYQTHRIV
;
A
#
# COMPACT_ATOMS: atom_id res chain seq x y z
N MET A 1 -7.04 -15.95 -3.66
CA MET A 1 -7.68 -17.17 -3.11
C MET A 1 -8.62 -17.68 -4.19
N VAL A 2 -8.42 -18.90 -4.67
CA VAL A 2 -9.40 -19.56 -5.53
C VAL A 2 -10.54 -19.96 -4.60
N ASP A 3 -11.69 -19.30 -4.70
CA ASP A 3 -12.86 -19.66 -3.88
C ASP A 3 -13.20 -21.13 -4.14
N ALA A 4 -13.08 -21.94 -3.09
CA ALA A 4 -13.31 -23.37 -3.17
C ALA A 4 -14.75 -23.61 -3.62
N ILE A 5 -14.92 -24.27 -4.75
CA ILE A 5 -16.23 -24.71 -5.23
C ILE A 5 -16.78 -25.69 -4.21
N SER A 6 -17.85 -25.31 -3.52
CA SER A 6 -18.72 -26.27 -2.85
C SER A 6 -19.39 -27.12 -3.94
N TYR A 7 -18.73 -28.20 -4.36
CA TYR A 7 -19.31 -29.13 -5.33
C TYR A 7 -20.48 -29.87 -4.69
N VAL A 8 -21.71 -29.47 -5.06
CA VAL A 8 -22.94 -30.17 -4.67
C VAL A 8 -23.42 -30.99 -5.86
N SER A 9 -23.43 -32.32 -5.71
CA SER A 9 -23.92 -33.25 -6.74
C SER A 9 -25.42 -33.10 -6.95
N LYS A 10 -25.93 -33.62 -8.07
CA LYS A 10 -27.38 -33.63 -8.35
C LYS A 10 -28.14 -34.37 -7.25
N GLU A 11 -27.65 -35.53 -6.76
CA GLU A 11 -28.32 -36.24 -5.67
C GLU A 11 -28.32 -35.44 -4.36
N GLN A 12 -27.27 -34.67 -4.07
CA GLN A 12 -27.20 -33.84 -2.88
C GLN A 12 -28.16 -32.64 -2.96
N PHE A 13 -28.29 -32.02 -4.13
CA PHE A 13 -29.30 -30.99 -4.37
C PHE A 13 -30.72 -31.56 -4.24
N GLU A 14 -30.97 -32.75 -4.81
CA GLU A 14 -32.28 -33.38 -4.76
C GLU A 14 -32.71 -33.72 -3.31
N LYS A 15 -31.74 -33.93 -2.42
CA LYS A 15 -31.97 -34.19 -0.99
C LYS A 15 -32.01 -32.93 -0.12
N SER A 16 -31.72 -31.74 -0.67
CA SER A 16 -31.73 -30.48 0.08
C SER A 16 -33.02 -29.68 -0.15
N PRO A 17 -33.93 -29.60 0.84
CA PRO A 17 -35.16 -28.80 0.72
C PRO A 17 -34.86 -27.31 0.57
N GLU A 18 -33.80 -26.84 1.24
CA GLU A 18 -33.38 -25.44 1.25
C GLU A 18 -32.86 -24.99 -0.12
N LEU A 19 -32.01 -25.79 -0.77
CA LEU A 19 -31.50 -25.48 -2.10
C LEU A 19 -32.63 -25.54 -3.15
N LYS A 20 -33.55 -26.49 -3.03
CA LYS A 20 -34.75 -26.55 -3.88
C LYS A 20 -35.66 -25.34 -3.70
N ALA A 21 -35.91 -24.92 -2.47
CA ALA A 21 -36.73 -23.75 -2.20
C ALA A 21 -36.11 -22.47 -2.78
N LYS A 22 -34.77 -22.33 -2.72
CA LYS A 22 -34.05 -21.15 -3.19
C LYS A 22 -33.87 -21.10 -4.71
N TYR A 23 -33.55 -22.22 -5.35
CA TYR A 23 -33.14 -22.25 -6.76
C TYR A 23 -34.14 -22.96 -7.68
N GLY A 24 -35.09 -23.71 -7.13
CA GLY A 24 -36.16 -24.39 -7.86
C GLY A 24 -35.74 -25.63 -8.65
N SER A 25 -34.57 -25.61 -9.30
CA SER A 25 -34.02 -26.76 -10.02
C SER A 25 -32.50 -26.82 -9.91
N TYR A 26 -31.94 -28.01 -10.14
CA TYR A 26 -30.50 -28.22 -10.09
C TYR A 26 -29.76 -27.40 -11.16
N GLU A 27 -30.35 -27.24 -12.35
CA GLU A 27 -29.79 -26.41 -13.43
C GLU A 27 -29.73 -24.92 -13.05
N LYS A 28 -30.78 -24.40 -12.41
CA LYS A 28 -30.79 -23.02 -11.89
C LYS A 28 -29.79 -22.84 -10.76
N PHE A 29 -29.62 -23.85 -9.91
CA PHE A 29 -28.59 -23.88 -8.88
C PHE A 29 -27.19 -23.86 -9.50
N GLN A 30 -26.88 -24.75 -10.45
CA GLN A 30 -25.59 -24.76 -11.14
C GLN A 30 -25.31 -23.44 -11.86
N LEU A 31 -26.31 -22.86 -12.52
CA LEU A 31 -26.17 -21.56 -13.18
C LEU A 31 -25.91 -20.44 -12.17
N ALA A 32 -26.55 -20.46 -10.99
CA ALA A 32 -26.27 -19.50 -9.93
C ALA A 32 -24.86 -19.67 -9.34
N GLN A 33 -24.40 -20.91 -9.16
CA GLN A 33 -23.02 -21.21 -8.74
C GLN A 33 -22.00 -20.75 -9.79
N LEU A 34 -22.31 -20.95 -11.08
CA LEU A 34 -21.50 -20.47 -12.19
C LEU A 34 -21.47 -18.93 -12.25
N LYS A 35 -22.62 -18.27 -12.03
CA LYS A 35 -22.72 -16.81 -11.95
C LYS A 35 -21.94 -16.21 -10.78
N SER A 36 -21.91 -16.89 -9.64
CA SER A 36 -21.07 -16.48 -8.51
C SER A 36 -19.57 -16.67 -8.76
N GLN A 37 -19.17 -17.36 -9.84
CA GLN A 37 -17.77 -17.36 -10.24
C GLN A 37 -17.39 -15.96 -10.74
N SER A 38 -16.25 -15.46 -10.25
CA SER A 38 -15.66 -14.17 -10.64
C SER A 38 -15.57 -14.00 -12.16
N ILE A 39 -15.35 -15.09 -12.91
CA ILE A 39 -15.19 -15.12 -14.37
C ILE A 39 -16.51 -14.88 -15.11
N HIS A 40 -17.63 -15.46 -14.64
CA HIS A 40 -18.92 -15.26 -15.31
C HIS A 40 -19.40 -13.82 -15.15
N THR A 41 -19.22 -13.26 -13.95
CA THR A 41 -19.52 -11.85 -13.67
C THR A 41 -18.58 -10.91 -14.44
N PHE A 42 -17.29 -11.24 -14.53
CA PHE A 42 -16.32 -10.47 -15.32
C PHE A 42 -16.65 -10.43 -16.81
N ALA A 43 -16.97 -11.59 -17.41
CA ALA A 43 -17.27 -11.69 -18.83
C ALA A 43 -18.61 -11.02 -19.22
N GLN A 44 -19.61 -11.00 -18.33
CA GLN A 44 -20.84 -10.24 -18.55
C GLN A 44 -20.63 -8.72 -18.48
N ASN A 45 -19.75 -8.24 -17.60
CA ASN A 45 -19.49 -6.82 -17.41
C ASN A 45 -18.46 -6.23 -18.40
N ASN A 46 -17.83 -7.07 -19.22
CA ASN A 46 -16.87 -6.66 -20.25
C ASN A 46 -17.37 -7.04 -21.65
N PRO A 47 -18.36 -6.31 -22.20
CA PRO A 47 -19.00 -6.64 -23.49
C PRO A 47 -18.09 -6.51 -24.72
N LYS A 48 -16.83 -6.08 -24.53
CA LYS A 48 -15.79 -6.09 -25.58
C LYS A 48 -15.39 -7.50 -26.03
N TYR A 49 -15.68 -8.53 -25.22
CA TYR A 49 -15.23 -9.90 -25.47
C TYR A 49 -16.44 -10.85 -25.63
N LEU A 50 -16.45 -11.67 -26.68
CA LEU A 50 -17.40 -12.78 -26.81
C LEU A 50 -17.15 -13.76 -25.64
N TYR A 51 -18.21 -14.30 -25.01
CA TYR A 51 -18.05 -15.15 -23.82
C TYR A 51 -17.22 -16.41 -24.12
N ASN A 52 -15.92 -16.33 -23.82
CA ASN A 52 -14.96 -17.42 -23.83
C ASN A 52 -14.34 -17.51 -22.43
N PRO A 53 -14.70 -18.51 -21.61
CA PRO A 53 -14.23 -18.62 -20.24
C PRO A 53 -12.70 -18.58 -20.12
N SER A 54 -11.97 -19.28 -20.98
CA SER A 54 -10.50 -19.32 -20.94
C SER A 54 -9.87 -17.95 -21.19
N GLU A 55 -10.42 -17.20 -22.14
CA GLU A 55 -10.00 -15.83 -22.45
C GLU A 55 -10.39 -14.86 -21.33
N ALA A 56 -11.57 -15.02 -20.73
CA ALA A 56 -12.01 -14.24 -19.58
C ALA A 56 -11.14 -14.49 -18.33
N PHE A 57 -10.72 -15.73 -18.08
CA PHE A 57 -9.74 -16.07 -17.03
C PHE A 57 -8.39 -15.39 -17.28
N TYR A 58 -7.88 -15.46 -18.51
CA TYR A 58 -6.61 -14.83 -18.88
C TYR A 58 -6.69 -13.31 -18.72
N ASN A 59 -7.72 -12.67 -19.26
CA ASN A 59 -7.91 -11.22 -19.19
C ASN A 59 -8.09 -10.72 -17.75
N MET A 60 -8.87 -11.43 -16.93
CA MET A 60 -9.03 -11.10 -15.50
C MET A 60 -7.70 -11.17 -14.75
N ARG A 61 -6.86 -12.17 -15.07
CA ARG A 61 -5.53 -12.31 -14.47
C ARG A 61 -4.57 -11.23 -14.97
N MET A 62 -4.61 -10.89 -16.26
CA MET A 62 -3.81 -9.80 -16.82
C MET A 62 -4.19 -8.44 -16.22
N GLU A 63 -5.48 -8.14 -16.10
CA GLU A 63 -5.94 -6.89 -15.47
C GLU A 63 -5.54 -6.81 -13.99
N ALA A 64 -5.56 -7.95 -13.27
CA ALA A 64 -5.06 -8.01 -11.89
C ALA A 64 -3.56 -7.72 -11.83
N TYR A 65 -2.76 -8.26 -12.76
CA TYR A 65 -1.33 -7.94 -12.86
C TYR A 65 -1.08 -6.48 -13.22
N GLU A 66 -1.77 -5.94 -14.20
CA GLU A 66 -1.64 -4.54 -14.61
C GLU A 66 -1.98 -3.59 -13.46
N LYS A 67 -3.08 -3.85 -12.73
CA LYS A 67 -3.44 -3.08 -11.54
C LYS A 67 -2.39 -3.17 -10.45
N HIS A 68 -1.88 -4.38 -10.18
CA HIS A 68 -0.84 -4.57 -9.19
C HIS A 68 0.46 -3.87 -9.59
N GLN A 69 0.84 -3.94 -10.86
CA GLN A 69 2.03 -3.27 -11.39
C GLN A 69 1.89 -1.75 -11.28
N ALA A 70 0.76 -1.18 -11.68
CA ALA A 70 0.50 0.26 -11.54
C ALA A 70 0.55 0.72 -10.07
N GLN A 71 0.01 -0.08 -9.14
CA GLN A 71 0.09 0.20 -7.71
C GLN A 71 1.54 0.14 -7.20
N SER A 72 2.30 -0.87 -7.63
CA SER A 72 3.71 -1.03 -7.31
C SER A 72 4.53 0.15 -7.79
N GLU A 73 4.35 0.58 -9.04
CA GLU A 73 5.04 1.75 -9.62
C GLU A 73 4.69 3.04 -8.87
N ALA A 74 3.42 3.25 -8.50
CA ALA A 74 2.99 4.39 -7.71
C ALA A 74 3.63 4.41 -6.31
N LEU A 75 3.71 3.26 -5.64
CA LEU A 75 4.39 3.14 -4.35
C LEU A 75 5.89 3.38 -4.45
N ILE A 76 6.52 2.92 -5.54
CA ILE A 76 7.94 3.18 -5.81
C ILE A 76 8.19 4.69 -5.99
N ALA A 77 7.35 5.37 -6.77
CA ALA A 77 7.44 6.81 -6.95
C ALA A 77 7.25 7.56 -5.61
N ASN A 78 6.31 7.11 -4.78
CA ASN A 78 6.02 7.74 -3.49
C ASN A 78 7.21 7.66 -2.52
N TYR A 79 7.80 6.49 -2.29
CA TYR A 79 8.92 6.41 -1.34
C TYR A 79 10.15 7.18 -1.84
N LYS A 80 10.39 7.23 -3.16
CA LYS A 80 11.49 8.03 -3.74
C LYS A 80 11.29 9.53 -3.54
N GLN A 81 10.04 10.00 -3.62
CA GLN A 81 9.73 11.39 -3.30
C GLN A 81 10.01 11.68 -1.82
N LEU A 82 9.56 10.81 -0.92
CA LEU A 82 9.79 10.95 0.53
C LEU A 82 11.27 10.85 0.90
N GLU A 83 12.05 10.03 0.20
CA GLU A 83 13.51 9.96 0.33
C GLU A 83 14.15 11.32 0.01
N ALA A 84 13.79 11.92 -1.12
CA ALA A 84 14.29 13.24 -1.52
C ALA A 84 13.90 14.34 -0.53
N GLU A 85 12.67 14.33 -0.01
CA GLU A 85 12.19 15.26 1.02
C GLU A 85 12.98 15.11 2.32
N TYR A 86 13.18 13.87 2.79
CA TYR A 86 14.01 13.57 3.96
C TYR A 86 15.45 14.06 3.78
N GLU A 87 16.09 13.78 2.64
CA GLU A 87 17.45 14.22 2.36
C GLU A 87 17.58 15.75 2.34
N ALA A 88 16.61 16.45 1.76
CA ALA A 88 16.60 17.91 1.73
C ALA A 88 16.51 18.50 3.15
N LEU A 89 15.61 17.97 3.99
CA LEU A 89 15.49 18.38 5.39
C LEU A 89 16.74 18.05 6.20
N LEU A 90 17.37 16.89 5.96
CA LEU A 90 18.61 16.52 6.63
C LEU A 90 19.76 17.46 6.27
N LYS A 91 19.89 17.85 4.99
CA LYS A 91 20.86 18.85 4.54
C LYS A 91 20.61 20.20 5.21
N GLN A 92 19.35 20.63 5.29
CA GLN A 92 18.97 21.87 5.97
C GLN A 92 19.32 21.82 7.47
N GLN A 93 18.98 20.74 8.15
CA GLN A 93 19.29 20.56 9.57
C GLN A 93 20.80 20.58 9.82
N ASN A 94 21.59 19.90 8.97
CA ASN A 94 23.05 19.92 9.09
C ASN A 94 23.64 21.31 8.88
N SER A 95 23.13 22.07 7.91
CA SER A 95 23.54 23.47 7.70
C SER A 95 23.24 24.34 8.94
N ILE A 96 22.02 24.25 9.48
CA ILE A 96 21.62 24.99 10.68
C ILE A 96 22.47 24.58 11.88
N ASN A 97 22.66 23.28 12.08
CA ASN A 97 23.52 22.76 13.16
C ASN A 97 24.94 23.32 13.05
N ASN A 98 25.54 23.32 11.86
CA ASN A 98 26.89 23.85 11.67
C ASN A 98 26.97 25.35 11.96
N SER A 99 25.97 26.14 11.52
CA SER A 99 25.89 27.58 11.83
C SER A 99 25.76 27.83 13.33
N LEU A 100 24.91 27.06 14.01
CA LEU A 100 24.73 27.16 15.46
C LEU A 100 25.98 26.69 16.21
N MET A 101 26.60 25.59 15.81
CA MET A 101 27.87 25.12 16.39
C MET A 101 28.97 26.17 16.30
N SER A 102 29.08 26.86 15.16
CA SER A 102 30.00 27.98 14.99
C SER A 102 29.65 29.17 15.89
N LYS A 103 28.37 29.57 15.95
CA LYS A 103 27.87 30.67 16.80
C LYS A 103 28.14 30.44 18.29
N TYR A 104 28.00 29.20 18.75
CA TYR A 104 28.18 28.81 20.15
C TYR A 104 29.57 28.27 20.46
N GLN A 105 30.43 28.10 19.46
CA GLN A 105 31.79 27.55 19.56
C GLN A 105 31.84 26.15 20.17
N VAL A 106 30.94 25.27 19.72
CA VAL A 106 30.83 23.87 20.21
C VAL A 106 31.23 22.86 19.13
N SER A 107 31.81 21.73 19.53
CA SER A 107 32.26 20.66 18.63
C SER A 107 31.34 19.43 18.59
N ASN A 108 30.42 19.29 19.55
CA ASN A 108 29.44 18.20 19.62
C ASN A 108 28.00 18.75 19.70
N LYS A 109 27.04 18.00 19.14
CA LYS A 109 25.61 18.36 19.10
C LYS A 109 24.93 18.34 20.47
N GLY A 110 25.33 17.45 21.38
CA GLY A 110 24.78 17.43 22.75
C GLY A 110 25.11 18.71 23.52
N ASP A 111 26.34 19.19 23.36
CA ASP A 111 26.83 20.41 24.00
C ASP A 111 26.23 21.68 23.40
N LEU A 112 25.74 21.61 22.14
CA LEU A 112 25.07 22.72 21.48
C LEU A 112 23.78 23.13 22.20
N LEU A 113 22.92 22.18 22.55
CA LEU A 113 21.68 22.44 23.28
C LEU A 113 21.98 23.06 24.66
N THR A 114 22.96 22.51 25.37
CA THR A 114 23.43 23.05 26.66
C THR A 114 23.93 24.48 26.50
N SER A 115 24.80 24.73 25.51
CA SER A 115 25.37 26.07 25.26
C SER A 115 24.33 27.11 24.85
N MET A 116 23.27 26.70 24.13
CA MET A 116 22.15 27.59 23.81
C MET A 116 21.27 27.87 25.03
N SER A 117 21.14 26.90 25.94
CA SER A 117 20.40 27.03 27.20
C SER A 117 21.12 27.97 28.17
N ASP A 118 22.43 27.80 28.33
CA ASP A 118 23.27 28.63 29.21
C ASP A 118 23.25 30.11 28.81
N LYS A 119 23.11 30.39 27.51
CA LYS A 119 23.01 31.76 26.97
C LYS A 119 21.56 32.26 26.83
N ASN A 120 20.57 31.56 27.38
CA ASN A 120 19.14 31.88 27.30
C ASN A 120 18.63 32.10 25.85
N SER A 121 19.20 31.40 24.86
CA SER A 121 18.83 31.58 23.45
C SER A 121 17.64 30.69 23.04
N LEU A 122 16.45 31.07 23.50
CA LEU A 122 15.21 30.32 23.24
C LEU A 122 14.89 30.19 21.75
N TYR A 123 15.19 31.22 20.95
CA TYR A 123 14.94 31.20 19.51
C TYR A 123 15.77 30.13 18.79
N ASP A 124 17.07 30.07 19.07
CA ASP A 124 17.98 29.12 18.41
C ASP A 124 17.69 27.68 18.86
N GLN A 125 17.33 27.47 20.13
CA GLN A 125 16.84 26.18 20.62
C GLN A 125 15.56 25.75 19.88
N GLY A 126 14.61 26.67 19.71
CA GLY A 126 13.39 26.43 18.96
C GLY A 126 13.67 26.04 17.50
N LEU A 127 14.60 26.73 16.84
CA LEU A 127 15.01 26.43 15.47
C LEU A 127 15.67 25.05 15.37
N TYR A 128 16.59 24.73 16.27
CA TYR A 128 17.25 23.41 16.34
C TYR A 128 16.22 22.29 16.55
N ASN A 129 15.35 22.43 17.55
CA ASN A 129 14.35 21.42 17.89
C ASN A 129 13.34 21.21 16.77
N LYS A 130 12.88 22.30 16.14
CA LYS A 130 11.94 22.23 15.02
C LYS A 130 12.53 21.47 13.84
N THR A 131 13.75 21.82 13.44
CA THR A 131 14.42 21.19 12.28
C THR A 131 14.74 19.73 12.56
N SER A 132 15.16 19.38 13.78
CA SER A 132 15.33 17.99 14.19
C SER A 132 14.04 17.19 14.17
N SER A 133 12.94 17.79 14.64
CA SER A 133 11.63 17.13 14.64
C SER A 133 11.14 16.89 13.21
N SER A 134 11.30 17.86 12.31
CA SER A 134 10.94 17.72 10.90
C SER A 134 11.72 16.62 10.19
N VAL A 135 13.03 16.49 10.46
CA VAL A 135 13.84 15.41 9.90
C VAL A 135 13.37 14.04 10.42
N ASN A 136 13.11 13.91 11.71
CA ASN A 136 12.62 12.66 12.30
C ASN A 136 11.25 12.24 11.75
N GLU A 137 10.35 13.21 11.57
CA GLU A 137 9.03 12.95 10.97
C GLU A 137 9.16 12.51 9.51
N ALA A 138 9.97 13.21 8.71
CA ALA A 138 10.22 12.85 7.31
C ALA A 138 10.87 11.47 7.17
N TYR A 139 11.86 11.15 8.02
CA TYR A 139 12.47 9.82 8.06
C TYR A 139 11.45 8.73 8.37
N SER A 140 10.58 8.96 9.36
CA SER A 140 9.55 8.00 9.76
C SER A 140 8.57 7.73 8.61
N LYS A 141 8.15 8.76 7.88
CA LYS A 141 7.28 8.63 6.70
C LYS A 141 7.99 7.88 5.56
N PHE A 142 9.24 8.22 5.28
CA PHE A 142 10.05 7.54 4.27
C PHE A 142 10.18 6.04 4.56
N ILE A 143 10.55 5.66 5.79
CA ILE A 143 10.71 4.25 6.17
C ILE A 143 9.38 3.49 6.08
N ALA A 144 8.27 4.09 6.52
CA ALA A 144 6.95 3.46 6.40
C ALA A 144 6.54 3.23 4.93
N ALA A 145 6.81 4.21 4.05
CA ALA A 145 6.55 4.09 2.63
C ALA A 145 7.43 3.02 1.96
N LEU A 146 8.72 2.97 2.31
CA LEU A 146 9.66 1.96 1.82
C LEU A 146 9.23 0.54 2.23
N GLN A 147 8.83 0.34 3.47
CA GLN A 147 8.32 -0.95 3.96
C GLN A 147 7.05 -1.36 3.20
N THR A 148 6.13 -0.44 2.98
CA THR A 148 4.90 -0.67 2.22
C THR A 148 5.20 -1.06 0.78
N ALA A 149 6.09 -0.31 0.11
CA ALA A 149 6.51 -0.58 -1.25
C ALA A 149 7.18 -1.95 -1.37
N ASN A 150 8.08 -2.30 -0.44
CA ASN A 150 8.74 -3.62 -0.43
C ASN A 150 7.74 -4.76 -0.25
N TYR A 151 6.77 -4.61 0.65
CA TYR A 151 5.74 -5.64 0.85
C TYR A 151 4.87 -5.85 -0.40
N GLN A 152 4.39 -4.77 -1.02
CA GLN A 152 3.50 -4.87 -2.19
C GLN A 152 4.26 -5.35 -3.42
N THR A 153 5.49 -4.89 -3.65
CA THR A 153 6.28 -5.30 -4.83
C THR A 153 6.66 -6.78 -4.83
N HIS A 154 6.82 -7.41 -3.66
CA HIS A 154 7.23 -8.81 -3.52
C HIS A 154 6.06 -9.76 -3.25
N ARG A 155 4.83 -9.26 -3.18
CA ARG A 155 3.64 -10.09 -2.99
C ARG A 155 3.30 -10.80 -4.31
N ILE A 156 3.09 -12.11 -4.22
CA ILE A 156 2.59 -12.90 -5.35
C ILE A 156 1.09 -12.59 -5.54
N VAL A 157 0.72 -12.19 -6.76
CA VAL A 157 -0.66 -11.92 -7.22
C VAL A 157 -1.23 -13.15 -7.90
#